data_AF-A0A927UQJ7-F1
#
_entry.id   AF-A0A927UQJ7-F1
#
_cell.length_a   1.000
_cell.length_b   1.000
_cell.length_c   1.000
_cell.angle_alpha   90.00
_cell.angle_beta   90.00
_cell.angle_gamma   90.00
#
_symmetry.space_group_name_H-M   'P 1'
#
loop_
_entity.id
_entity.type
_entity.pdbx_description
1 polymer ?
#
loop_
_entity_poly.entity_id
_entity_poly.type
_entity_poly.pdbx_seq_one_letter_code
_entity_poly.pdbx_strand_id
1 'polypeptide(L)'
;MKISKEALFEFIYEKFIDGQKEFFDVKDIDVTDSFDINFETGEFIFCVHKAESKNGNIIKLPKEIDLQQLIKNIPDTTTSMYDVGNDECYNRYVEYTIDELVELSKKA
;
A
#
# COMPACT_ATOMS: atom_id res chain seq x y z
N MET A 1 -11.74 9.06 24.54
CA MET A 1 -10.46 8.32 24.43
C MET A 1 -9.44 9.24 23.76
N LYS A 2 -8.19 9.26 24.22
CA LYS A 2 -7.09 9.99 23.58
C LYS A 2 -6.09 8.96 23.07
N ILE A 3 -5.74 9.04 21.79
CA ILE A 3 -4.79 8.12 21.13
C ILE A 3 -3.53 8.93 20.78
N SER A 4 -2.34 8.37 20.97
CA SER A 4 -1.08 9.02 20.56
C SER A 4 -0.92 8.95 19.04
N LYS A 5 0.06 9.70 18.52
CA LYS A 5 0.37 9.69 17.08
C LYS A 5 0.75 8.27 16.63
N GLU A 6 1.61 7.61 17.40
CA GLU A 6 2.13 6.28 17.13
C GLU A 6 1.00 5.24 17.16
N ALA A 7 0.18 5.25 18.20
CA ALA A 7 -0.93 4.30 18.34
C ALA A 7 -2.03 4.52 17.28
N LEU A 8 -2.21 5.75 16.79
CA LEU A 8 -3.14 6.02 15.70
C LEU A 8 -2.64 5.44 14.38
N PHE A 9 -1.34 5.55 14.10
CA PHE A 9 -0.76 4.97 12.88
C PHE A 9 -0.61 3.46 12.94
N GLU A 10 -0.31 2.92 14.12
CA GLU A 10 -0.40 1.49 14.39
C GLU A 10 -1.79 0.97 14.04
N PHE A 11 -2.81 1.61 14.59
CA PHE A 11 -4.19 1.28 14.25
C PHE A 11 -4.47 1.36 12.75
N ILE A 12 -3.93 2.35 12.04
CA ILE A 12 -4.11 2.47 10.58
C ILE A 12 -3.51 1.27 9.87
N TYR A 13 -2.22 0.96 10.02
CA TYR A 13 -1.63 -0.12 9.22
C TYR A 13 -2.20 -1.50 9.60
N GLU A 14 -2.49 -1.76 10.89
CA GLU A 14 -3.14 -3.00 11.34
C GLU A 14 -4.52 -3.17 10.68
N LYS A 15 -5.26 -2.07 10.48
CA LYS A 15 -6.54 -2.11 9.75
C LYS A 15 -6.38 -2.48 8.27
N PHE A 16 -5.28 -2.09 7.63
CA PHE A 16 -5.00 -2.48 6.25
C PHE A 16 -4.55 -3.94 6.15
N ILE A 17 -3.80 -4.45 7.14
CA ILE A 17 -3.44 -5.87 7.24
C ILE A 17 -4.70 -6.73 7.45
N ASP A 18 -5.57 -6.36 8.39
CA ASP A 18 -6.85 -7.06 8.66
C ASP A 18 -7.81 -7.00 7.47
N GLY A 19 -7.76 -5.91 6.69
CA GLY A 19 -8.74 -5.55 5.66
C GLY A 19 -8.31 -5.85 4.23
N GLN A 20 -7.24 -6.62 3.99
CA GLN A 20 -6.66 -6.78 2.65
C GLN A 20 -7.68 -7.29 1.62
N LYS A 21 -8.50 -8.27 2.01
CA LYS A 21 -9.58 -8.77 1.17
C LYS A 21 -10.62 -7.70 0.78
N GLU A 22 -10.96 -6.80 1.70
CA GLU A 22 -11.98 -5.77 1.46
C GLU A 22 -11.44 -4.60 0.65
N PHE A 23 -10.18 -4.24 0.85
CA PHE A 23 -9.59 -3.05 0.24
C PHE A 23 -8.89 -3.32 -1.09
N PHE A 24 -8.34 -4.54 -1.29
CA PHE A 24 -7.53 -4.89 -2.46
C PHE A 24 -8.05 -6.09 -3.25
N ASP A 25 -9.18 -6.68 -2.86
CA ASP A 25 -9.78 -7.85 -3.51
C ASP A 25 -8.84 -9.07 -3.60
N VAL A 26 -7.88 -9.18 -2.67
CA VAL A 26 -6.90 -10.27 -2.59
C VAL A 26 -7.24 -11.28 -1.51
N LYS A 27 -6.59 -12.45 -1.54
CA LYS A 27 -6.59 -13.39 -0.41
C LYS A 27 -5.31 -13.21 0.40
N ASP A 28 -5.45 -13.00 1.70
CA ASP A 28 -4.34 -12.71 2.62
C ASP A 28 -3.21 -13.75 2.56
N ILE A 29 -3.51 -15.02 2.28
CA ILE A 29 -2.51 -16.10 2.19
C ILE A 29 -1.62 -16.03 0.93
N ASP A 30 -2.09 -15.35 -0.12
CA ASP A 30 -1.41 -15.32 -1.42
C ASP A 30 -0.50 -14.08 -1.58
N VAL A 31 -0.55 -13.17 -0.60
CA VAL A 31 0.08 -11.85 -0.69
C VAL A 31 0.91 -11.52 0.55
N THR A 32 1.84 -10.59 0.37
CA THR A 32 2.58 -9.93 1.43
C THR A 32 2.43 -8.43 1.22
N ASP A 33 2.55 -7.68 2.30
CA ASP A 33 2.48 -6.24 2.27
C ASP A 33 3.86 -5.58 2.40
N SER A 34 3.92 -4.33 1.97
CA SER A 34 5.01 -3.41 2.24
C SER A 34 4.41 -2.02 2.36
N PHE A 35 4.75 -1.30 3.42
CA PHE A 35 4.12 -0.04 3.74
C PHE A 35 5.11 0.96 4.28
N ASP A 36 4.74 2.22 4.19
CA ASP A 36 5.47 3.29 4.82
C ASP A 36 4.56 4.49 5.11
N ILE A 37 5.05 5.38 5.96
CA ILE A 37 4.34 6.57 6.36
C ILE A 37 5.25 7.78 6.37
N ASN A 38 4.75 8.87 5.78
CA ASN A 38 5.36 10.17 5.93
C ASN A 38 4.73 10.86 7.14
N PHE A 39 5.43 10.81 8.28
CA PHE A 39 4.94 11.40 9.54
C PHE A 39 4.82 12.93 9.52
N GLU A 40 5.45 13.61 8.57
CA GLU A 40 5.39 15.07 8.43
C GLU A 40 4.13 15.50 7.70
N THR A 41 3.80 14.82 6.60
CA THR A 41 2.64 15.15 5.75
C THR A 41 1.37 14.38 6.15
N GLY A 42 1.51 13.26 6.86
CA GLY A 42 0.41 12.36 7.20
C GLY A 42 0.00 11.43 6.05
N GLU A 43 0.82 11.31 5.01
CA GLU A 43 0.59 10.40 3.89
C GLU A 43 0.96 8.97 4.28
N PHE A 44 0.21 7.99 3.77
CA PHE A 44 0.41 6.56 4.01
C PHE A 44 0.40 5.81 2.68
N ILE A 45 1.37 4.92 2.49
CA ILE A 45 1.43 4.01 1.34
C ILE A 45 1.36 2.57 1.82
N PHE A 46 0.49 1.77 1.19
CA PHE A 46 0.35 0.34 1.45
C PHE A 46 0.35 -0.41 0.13
N CYS A 47 1.36 -1.25 -0.07
CA CYS A 47 1.53 -2.06 -1.27
C CYS A 47 1.20 -3.50 -0.93
N VAL A 48 0.35 -4.13 -1.74
CA VAL A 48 0.11 -5.56 -1.70
C VAL A 48 0.76 -6.19 -2.92
N HIS A 49 1.57 -7.25 -2.71
CA HIS A 49 2.13 -8.02 -3.81
C HIS A 49 2.17 -9.50 -3.49
N LYS A 50 2.38 -10.33 -4.50
CA LYS A 50 2.40 -11.78 -4.32
C LYS A 50 3.43 -12.21 -3.26
N ALA A 51 3.04 -13.11 -2.35
CA ALA A 51 3.91 -13.61 -1.28
C ALA A 51 4.96 -14.60 -1.80
N GLU A 52 4.57 -15.52 -2.69
CA GLU A 52 5.43 -16.60 -3.15
C GLU A 52 5.57 -16.64 -4.67
N SER A 53 6.79 -16.90 -5.13
CA SER A 53 7.06 -17.26 -6.52
C SER A 53 6.54 -18.66 -6.83
N LYS A 54 6.48 -19.03 -8.13
CA LYS A 54 6.10 -20.39 -8.57
C LYS A 54 6.99 -21.49 -7.98
N ASN A 55 8.16 -21.15 -7.46
CA ASN A 55 9.13 -22.07 -6.88
C ASN A 55 9.09 -22.10 -5.34
N GLY A 56 8.09 -21.46 -4.71
CA GLY A 56 7.93 -21.43 -3.24
C GLY A 56 8.88 -20.45 -2.52
N ASN A 57 9.63 -19.62 -3.24
CA ASN A 57 10.43 -18.56 -2.62
C ASN A 57 9.56 -17.36 -2.24
N ILE A 58 9.76 -16.83 -1.04
CA ILE A 58 9.16 -15.57 -0.58
C ILE A 58 9.64 -14.43 -1.49
N ILE A 59 8.69 -13.71 -2.09
CA ILE A 59 8.93 -12.49 -2.85
C ILE A 59 8.94 -11.34 -1.86
N LYS A 60 10.02 -10.57 -1.86
CA LYS A 60 10.10 -9.31 -1.12
C LYS A 60 9.94 -8.15 -2.11
N LEU A 61 9.52 -7.00 -1.61
CA LEU A 61 9.60 -5.77 -2.38
C LEU A 61 11.06 -5.57 -2.85
N PRO A 62 11.30 -5.32 -4.15
CA PRO A 62 12.62 -5.01 -4.68
C PRO A 62 13.30 -3.90 -3.89
N LYS A 63 14.61 -4.03 -3.64
CA LYS A 63 15.39 -3.05 -2.85
C LYS A 63 15.54 -1.71 -3.56
N GLU A 64 15.30 -1.71 -4.86
CA GLU A 64 15.29 -0.56 -5.74
C GLU A 64 14.07 0.34 -5.51
N ILE A 65 13.02 -0.18 -4.86
CA ILE A 65 11.83 0.59 -4.48
C ILE A 65 12.04 1.17 -3.08
N ASP A 66 12.28 2.47 -3.03
CA ASP A 66 12.28 3.26 -1.81
C ASP A 66 10.87 3.79 -1.56
N LEU A 67 10.20 3.30 -0.51
CA LEU A 67 8.83 3.70 -0.16
C LEU A 67 8.76 5.14 0.39
N GLN A 68 9.80 5.61 1.09
CA GLN A 68 9.88 7.00 1.57
C GLN A 68 10.00 8.00 0.43
N GLN A 69 10.63 7.60 -0.68
CA GLN A 69 10.68 8.42 -1.88
C GLN A 69 9.42 8.25 -2.73
N LEU A 70 8.91 7.03 -2.84
CA LEU A 70 7.70 6.72 -3.60
C LEU A 70 6.49 7.53 -3.12
N ILE A 71 6.27 7.59 -1.81
CA ILE A 71 5.13 8.29 -1.21
C ILE A 71 5.09 9.78 -1.59
N LYS A 72 6.24 10.40 -1.87
CA LYS A 72 6.33 11.82 -2.26
C LYS A 72 6.02 12.05 -3.74
N ASN A 73 6.12 11.01 -4.55
CA ASN A 73 6.12 11.10 -6.01
C ASN A 73 4.91 10.44 -6.67
N ILE A 74 4.30 9.48 -5.99
CA ILE A 74 3.10 8.80 -6.45
C ILE A 74 1.89 9.74 -6.27
N PRO A 75 0.99 9.86 -7.26
CA PRO A 75 -0.26 10.57 -7.05
C PRO A 75 -1.17 9.79 -6.09
N ASP A 76 -2.08 10.50 -5.42
CA ASP A 76 -3.13 9.87 -4.62
C ASP A 76 -3.88 8.82 -5.44
N THR A 77 -3.95 7.59 -4.91
CA THR A 77 -4.58 6.45 -5.59
C THR A 77 -6.07 6.30 -5.28
N THR A 78 -6.57 7.02 -4.28
CA THR A 78 -7.97 7.01 -3.87
C THR A 78 -8.35 8.32 -3.20
N THR A 79 -9.59 8.77 -3.41
CA THR A 79 -10.16 9.93 -2.72
C THR A 79 -10.89 9.53 -1.43
N SER A 80 -11.19 8.24 -1.26
CA SER A 80 -11.87 7.69 -0.07
C SER A 80 -11.79 6.16 -0.03
N MET A 81 -11.46 5.60 1.13
CA MET A 81 -11.44 4.14 1.35
C MET A 81 -12.83 3.51 1.38
N TYR A 82 -13.88 4.31 1.59
CA TYR A 82 -15.26 3.85 1.71
C TYR A 82 -16.12 4.26 0.51
N ASP A 83 -15.55 4.96 -0.46
CA ASP A 83 -16.28 5.33 -1.68
C ASP A 83 -16.23 4.16 -2.66
N VAL A 84 -17.07 3.18 -2.36
CA VAL A 84 -17.55 2.20 -3.33
C VAL A 84 -18.57 2.90 -4.21
N GLY A 85 -18.09 3.68 -5.17
CA GLY A 85 -18.96 4.38 -6.11
C GLY A 85 -20.00 3.42 -6.68
N ASN A 86 -21.21 3.92 -6.93
CA ASN A 86 -22.28 3.14 -7.60
C ASN A 86 -21.90 2.70 -9.04
N ASP A 87 -20.68 3.00 -9.49
CA ASP A 87 -20.09 2.65 -10.77
C ASP A 87 -18.93 1.68 -10.55
N GLU A 88 -18.88 0.62 -11.37
CA GLU A 88 -17.90 -0.47 -11.39
C GLU A 88 -16.44 -0.04 -11.65
N CYS A 89 -16.13 1.27 -11.60
CA CYS A 89 -14.87 1.86 -12.06
C CYS A 89 -14.05 2.56 -10.96
N TYR A 90 -14.51 2.60 -9.71
CA TYR A 90 -13.76 3.25 -8.62
C TYR A 90 -12.97 2.23 -7.81
N ASN A 91 -11.69 2.06 -8.14
CA ASN A 91 -10.78 1.21 -7.39
C ASN A 91 -10.11 2.03 -6.28
N ARG A 92 -10.03 1.45 -5.08
CA ARG A 92 -9.35 2.06 -3.90
C ARG A 92 -7.82 2.06 -4.04
N TYR A 93 -7.32 1.40 -5.06
CA TYR A 93 -5.91 1.18 -5.34
C TYR A 93 -5.66 1.32 -6.84
N VAL A 94 -4.40 1.53 -7.18
CA VAL A 94 -3.91 1.53 -8.57
C VAL A 94 -2.87 0.43 -8.70
N GLU A 95 -2.97 -0.37 -9.75
CA GLU A 95 -1.96 -1.39 -10.06
C GLU A 95 -0.76 -0.73 -10.72
N TYR A 96 0.44 -1.02 -10.20
CA TYR A 96 1.71 -0.59 -10.78
C TYR A 96 2.60 -1.80 -11.03
N THR A 97 3.35 -1.73 -12.13
CA THR A 97 4.46 -2.65 -12.38
C THR A 97 5.65 -2.30 -11.49
N ILE A 98 6.54 -3.28 -11.26
CA ILE A 98 7.78 -3.05 -10.50
C ILE A 98 8.61 -1.93 -11.15
N ASP A 99 8.71 -1.91 -12.47
CA ASP A 99 9.52 -0.92 -13.20
C ASP A 99 8.97 0.50 -13.01
N GLU A 100 7.64 0.68 -13.01
CA GLU A 100 7.01 1.97 -12.73
C GLU A 100 7.29 2.45 -11.30
N LEU A 101 7.16 1.56 -10.31
CA LEU A 101 7.47 1.89 -8.92
C LEU A 101 8.94 2.26 -8.74
N VAL A 102 9.86 1.54 -9.40
CA VAL A 102 11.29 1.85 -9.38
C VAL A 102 11.57 3.24 -9.98
N GLU A 103 10.94 3.59 -11.09
CA GLU A 103 11.11 4.93 -11.69
C GLU A 103 10.51 6.04 -10.83
N LEU A 104 9.38 5.79 -10.17
CA LEU A 104 8.77 6.74 -9.22
C LEU A 104 9.61 6.90 -7.95
N SER A 105 10.23 5.83 -7.45
CA SER A 105 11.13 5.88 -6.28
C SER A 105 12.46 6.59 -6.56
N LYS A 106 12.84 6.84 -7.82
CA LYS A 106 14.07 7.58 -8.17
C LYS A 106 13.87 9.08 -8.35
N LYS A 107 12.63 9.53 -8.56
CA LYS A 107 12.34 10.95 -8.73
C LYS A 107 12.60 11.67 -7.41
N ALA A 108 13.22 12.85 -7.46
CA ALA A 108 13.54 13.66 -6.29
C ALA A 108 12.74 14.96 -6.32
#